data_AF-A0A2X3I5J6-F1
#
_entry.id   AF-A0A2X3I5J6-F1
#
_cell.length_a   1.000
_cell.length_b   1.000
_cell.length_c   1.000
_cell.angle_alpha   90.00
_cell.angle_beta   90.00
_cell.angle_gamma   90.00
#
_symmetry.space_group_name_H-M   'P 1'
#
loop_
_entity.id
_entity.type
_entity.pdbx_description
1 polymer ?
#
loop_
_entity_poly.entity_id
_entity_poly.type
_entity_poly.pdbx_seq_one_letter_code
_entity_poly.pdbx_strand_id
1 'polypeptide(L)'
;MKLQRWVVHKGLKVCIVFEGRDGAGKGGTIKAITERVSPRIFRVVALPSPTEREKSQLYFQRYIKHLPAAGEIVIFDRSWYNRAGVERVMGFCTPEEVQKFLDGAPMVERGMVESGIILLKYWLEVSPQEQERRLWDRIDDGRKIWKLSPMDIKSFNRWDE
;
A
#
# COMPACT_ATOMS: atom_id res chain seq x y z
N MET A 1 -3.50 -12.78 19.09
CA MET A 1 -2.40 -12.92 20.09
C MET A 1 -1.37 -14.02 19.79
N LYS A 2 -1.73 -15.19 19.24
CA LYS A 2 -0.74 -16.27 18.96
C LYS A 2 0.28 -15.89 17.86
N LEU A 3 -0.19 -15.28 16.76
CA LEU A 3 0.66 -14.87 15.62
C LEU A 3 1.81 -13.94 16.03
N GLN A 4 1.52 -12.83 16.72
CA GLN A 4 2.53 -11.86 17.13
C GLN A 4 3.63 -12.46 18.01
N ARG A 5 3.27 -13.39 18.91
CA ARG A 5 4.26 -14.09 19.75
C ARG A 5 5.11 -15.04 18.92
N TRP A 6 4.50 -15.72 17.95
CA TRP A 6 5.21 -16.62 17.05
C TRP A 6 6.21 -15.88 16.16
N VAL A 7 5.82 -14.75 15.56
CA VAL A 7 6.70 -13.91 14.73
C VAL A 7 7.93 -13.46 15.52
N VAL A 8 7.74 -12.95 16.73
CA VAL A 8 8.85 -12.54 17.60
C VAL A 8 9.73 -13.73 17.99
N HIS A 9 9.13 -14.82 18.48
CA HIS A 9 9.88 -15.99 18.94
C HIS A 9 10.70 -16.65 17.82
N LYS A 10 10.16 -16.69 16.59
CA LYS A 10 10.85 -17.24 15.43
C LYS A 10 11.72 -16.22 14.68
N GLY A 11 11.76 -14.96 15.12
CA GLY A 11 12.51 -13.89 14.46
C GLY A 11 12.07 -13.62 13.02
N LEU A 12 10.79 -13.87 12.70
CA LEU A 12 10.30 -13.72 11.32
C LEU A 12 10.19 -12.26 10.93
N LYS A 13 10.42 -11.97 9.66
CA LYS A 13 10.27 -10.65 9.06
C LYS A 13 9.06 -10.69 8.13
N VAL A 14 7.99 -9.96 8.43
CA VAL A 14 6.75 -10.03 7.64
C VAL A 14 6.45 -8.67 7.02
N CYS A 15 6.31 -8.64 5.70
CA CYS A 15 5.91 -7.45 4.95
C CYS A 15 4.59 -7.73 4.24
N ILE A 16 3.57 -6.92 4.52
CA ILE A 16 2.24 -7.04 3.92
C ILE A 16 1.98 -5.77 3.11
N VAL A 17 1.70 -5.93 1.83
CA VAL A 17 1.36 -4.85 0.91
C VAL A 17 -0.14 -4.90 0.59
N PHE A 18 -0.85 -3.81 0.87
CA PHE A 18 -2.23 -3.62 0.42
C PHE A 18 -2.29 -2.62 -0.73
N GLU A 19 -2.67 -3.13 -1.89
CA GLU A 19 -3.04 -2.35 -3.08
C GLU A 19 -4.50 -2.60 -3.43
N GLY A 20 -5.02 -1.86 -4.39
CA GLY A 20 -6.40 -1.96 -4.84
C GLY A 20 -6.99 -0.59 -5.17
N ARG A 21 -8.17 -0.60 -5.78
CA ARG A 21 -8.87 0.62 -6.19
C ARG A 21 -9.23 1.50 -4.98
N ASP A 22 -9.48 2.77 -5.26
CA ASP A 22 -10.03 3.68 -4.25
C ASP A 22 -11.41 3.17 -3.83
N GLY A 23 -11.70 3.23 -2.53
CA GLY A 23 -12.95 2.65 -2.02
C GLY A 23 -12.93 1.13 -1.79
N ALA A 24 -11.93 0.38 -2.26
CA ALA A 24 -11.93 -1.09 -2.16
C ALA A 24 -11.87 -1.64 -0.72
N GLY A 25 -11.43 -0.84 0.26
CA GLY A 25 -11.50 -1.19 1.69
C GLY A 25 -10.15 -1.43 2.36
N LYS A 26 -9.03 -1.09 1.71
CA LYS A 26 -7.66 -1.23 2.24
C LYS A 26 -7.53 -0.81 3.70
N GLY A 27 -7.81 0.47 4.00
CA GLY A 27 -7.70 1.00 5.36
C GLY A 27 -8.65 0.35 6.37
N GLY A 28 -9.81 -0.15 5.93
CA GLY A 28 -10.71 -0.91 6.79
C GLY A 28 -10.14 -2.26 7.18
N THR A 29 -9.59 -3.00 6.20
CA THR A 29 -8.90 -4.27 6.41
C THR A 29 -7.67 -4.10 7.30
N ILE A 30 -6.85 -3.08 7.04
CA ILE A 30 -5.66 -2.79 7.86
C ILE A 30 -6.08 -2.47 9.29
N LYS A 31 -7.11 -1.63 9.48
CA LYS A 31 -7.65 -1.32 10.82
C LYS A 31 -8.12 -2.58 11.54
N ALA A 32 -8.83 -3.47 10.87
CA ALA A 32 -9.30 -4.73 11.46
C ALA A 32 -8.13 -5.64 11.89
N ILE A 33 -7.06 -5.72 11.07
CA ILE A 33 -5.85 -6.48 11.41
C ILE A 33 -5.14 -5.87 12.62
N THR A 34 -5.05 -4.54 12.70
CA THR A 34 -4.24 -3.84 13.70
C THR A 34 -4.99 -3.46 14.97
N GLU A 35 -6.29 -3.70 15.06
CA GLU A 35 -7.12 -3.29 16.20
C GLU A 35 -6.67 -3.92 17.54
N ARG A 36 -6.17 -5.16 17.52
CA ARG A 36 -5.89 -5.95 18.73
C ARG A 36 -4.50 -6.58 18.73
N VAL A 37 -3.50 -5.84 18.27
CA VAL A 37 -2.10 -6.28 18.19
C VAL A 37 -1.17 -5.26 18.85
N SER A 38 0.03 -5.71 19.21
CA SER A 38 1.05 -4.82 19.78
C SER A 38 1.61 -3.87 18.69
N PRO A 39 1.61 -2.54 18.90
CA PRO A 39 2.22 -1.58 17.98
C PRO A 39 3.76 -1.65 17.97
N ARG A 40 4.36 -2.40 18.90
CA ARG A 40 5.81 -2.70 18.88
C ARG A 40 6.18 -3.80 17.89
N ILE A 41 5.19 -4.60 17.47
CA ILE A 41 5.36 -5.73 16.54
C ILE A 41 4.75 -5.38 15.20
N PHE A 42 3.56 -4.76 15.21
CA PHE A 42 2.86 -4.31 14.01
C PHE A 42 3.10 -2.83 13.77
N ARG A 43 3.58 -2.49 12.58
CA ARG A 43 3.75 -1.11 12.12
C ARG A 43 2.98 -0.91 10.82
N VAL A 44 2.20 0.16 10.73
CA VAL A 44 1.56 0.58 9.48
C VAL A 44 2.38 1.69 8.84
N VAL A 45 2.65 1.55 7.55
CA VAL A 45 3.38 2.52 6.73
C VAL A 45 2.40 3.06 5.70
N ALA A 46 2.08 4.34 5.83
CA ALA A 46 1.27 5.09 4.87
C ALA A 46 2.04 6.35 4.49
N LEU A 47 2.82 6.27 3.40
CA LEU A 47 3.68 7.37 2.98
C LEU A 47 2.88 8.44 2.23
N PRO A 48 3.14 9.74 2.49
CA PRO A 48 2.58 10.81 1.67
C PRO A 48 3.27 10.85 0.30
N SER A 49 2.80 11.74 -0.57
CA SER A 49 3.47 12.07 -1.84
C SER A 49 4.97 12.33 -1.63
N PRO A 50 5.84 11.91 -2.57
CA PRO A 50 7.28 12.05 -2.41
C PRO A 50 7.70 13.51 -2.39
N THR A 51 8.64 13.83 -1.50
CA THR A 51 9.33 15.14 -1.48
C THR A 51 10.22 15.32 -2.71
N GLU A 52 10.64 16.54 -3.03
CA GLU A 52 11.57 16.80 -4.15
C GLU A 52 12.87 15.99 -4.05
N ARG A 53 13.40 15.83 -2.83
CA ARG A 53 14.56 14.97 -2.58
C ARG A 53 14.26 13.48 -2.81
N GLU A 54 13.08 13.00 -2.45
CA GLU A 54 12.70 11.60 -2.69
C GLU A 54 12.45 11.33 -4.18
N LYS A 55 12.00 12.33 -4.95
CA LYS A 55 11.87 12.22 -6.42
C LYS A 55 13.23 12.09 -7.11
N SER A 56 14.30 12.63 -6.53
CA SER A 56 15.66 12.49 -7.05
C SER A 56 16.38 11.22 -6.57
N GLN A 57 15.74 10.38 -5.76
CA GLN A 57 16.31 9.12 -5.26
C GLN A 57 15.97 7.95 -6.17
N LEU A 58 16.63 6.82 -5.95
CA LEU A 58 16.11 5.55 -6.43
C LEU A 58 14.68 5.39 -5.90
N TYR A 59 13.72 5.11 -6.77
CA TYR A 59 12.29 5.06 -6.44
C TYR A 59 11.97 4.18 -5.22
N PHE A 60 12.66 3.04 -5.09
CA PHE A 60 12.50 2.11 -3.95
C PHE A 60 13.11 2.59 -2.63
N GLN A 61 14.05 3.54 -2.65
CA GLN A 61 14.86 3.94 -1.50
C GLN A 61 13.99 4.39 -0.32
N ARG A 62 12.92 5.15 -0.58
CA ARG A 62 12.01 5.62 0.47
C ARG A 62 11.16 4.51 1.09
N TYR A 63 11.00 3.38 0.43
CA TYR A 63 10.24 2.24 0.94
C TYR A 63 11.14 1.26 1.70
N ILE A 64 12.38 1.06 1.23
CA ILE A 64 13.36 0.14 1.84
C ILE A 64 13.62 0.50 3.31
N LYS A 65 13.65 1.79 3.66
CA LYS A 65 13.85 2.27 5.04
C LYS A 65 12.77 1.81 6.04
N HIS A 66 11.67 1.24 5.54
CA HIS A 66 10.54 0.79 6.34
C HIS A 66 10.37 -0.73 6.37
N LEU A 67 11.24 -1.50 5.71
CA LEU A 67 11.15 -2.96 5.69
C LEU A 67 11.30 -3.56 7.10
N PRO A 68 10.66 -4.71 7.38
CA PRO A 68 10.68 -5.33 8.71
C PRO A 68 12.05 -5.88 9.08
N ALA A 69 12.44 -5.66 10.33
CA ALA A 69 13.47 -6.41 11.03
C ALA A 69 12.89 -7.70 11.66
N ALA A 70 13.77 -8.53 12.23
CA ALA A 70 13.36 -9.79 12.86
C ALA A 70 12.36 -9.55 13.99
N GLY A 71 11.23 -10.26 13.95
CA GLY A 71 10.14 -10.11 14.91
C GLY A 71 9.12 -9.03 14.55
N GLU A 72 9.26 -8.35 13.40
CA GLU A 72 8.37 -7.28 12.98
C GLU A 72 7.40 -7.71 11.88
N ILE A 73 6.22 -7.10 11.91
CA ILE A 73 5.20 -7.14 10.86
C ILE A 73 4.96 -5.71 10.40
N VAL A 74 5.35 -5.42 9.16
CA VAL A 74 5.13 -4.13 8.52
C VAL A 74 4.00 -4.25 7.50
N ILE A 75 3.00 -3.39 7.63
CA ILE A 75 1.85 -3.31 6.73
C ILE A 75 1.93 -1.99 5.96
N PHE A 76 2.02 -2.09 4.63
CA PHE A 76 1.99 -0.95 3.72
C PHE A 76 0.54 -0.67 3.30
N ASP A 77 0.03 0.52 3.63
CA ASP A 77 -1.20 1.08 3.06
C ASP A 77 -0.81 1.87 1.81
N ARG A 78 -0.92 1.20 0.65
CA ARG A 78 -0.14 1.48 -0.57
C ARG A 78 1.36 1.31 -0.38
N SER A 79 2.05 1.10 -1.49
CA SER A 79 3.46 0.70 -1.51
C SER A 79 4.20 1.27 -2.73
N TRP A 80 5.34 0.67 -3.06
CA TRP A 80 6.06 0.96 -4.30
C TRP A 80 5.19 0.75 -5.55
N TYR A 81 4.13 -0.07 -5.49
CA TYR A 81 3.16 -0.25 -6.56
C TYR A 81 2.34 1.01 -6.93
N ASN A 82 2.47 2.12 -6.19
CA ASN A 82 1.96 3.42 -6.62
C ASN A 82 2.38 3.77 -8.06
N ARG A 83 3.60 3.42 -8.48
CA ARG A 83 4.10 3.65 -9.86
C ARG A 83 3.27 2.93 -10.91
N ALA A 84 2.92 1.67 -10.66
CA ALA A 84 2.12 0.87 -11.60
C ALA A 84 0.61 1.16 -11.53
N GLY A 85 0.14 1.83 -10.48
CA GLY A 85 -1.26 2.20 -10.29
C GLY A 85 -1.48 3.70 -10.44
N VAL A 86 -1.65 4.40 -9.30
CA VAL A 86 -2.09 5.80 -9.27
C VAL A 86 -1.19 6.74 -10.05
N GLU A 87 0.13 6.55 -10.03
CA GLU A 87 1.04 7.47 -10.71
C GLU A 87 0.95 7.33 -12.24
N ARG A 88 0.76 6.11 -12.75
CA ARG A 88 0.50 5.85 -14.17
C ARG A 88 -0.82 6.48 -14.60
N VAL A 89 -1.91 6.12 -13.92
CA VAL A 89 -3.27 6.57 -14.27
C VAL A 89 -3.38 8.10 -14.19
N MET A 90 -2.69 8.73 -13.24
CA MET A 90 -2.75 10.18 -13.04
C MET A 90 -1.70 10.96 -13.85
N GLY A 91 -0.79 10.29 -14.56
CA GLY A 91 0.28 10.94 -15.32
C GLY A 91 1.39 11.58 -14.46
N PHE A 92 1.63 11.04 -13.26
CA PHE A 92 2.73 11.45 -12.38
C PHE A 92 4.05 10.75 -12.68
N CYS A 93 4.05 9.84 -13.65
CA CYS A 93 5.24 9.16 -14.16
C CYS A 93 5.12 8.94 -15.66
N THR A 94 6.25 8.78 -16.34
CA THR A 94 6.25 8.44 -17.77
C THR A 94 6.01 6.94 -17.97
N PRO A 95 5.50 6.50 -19.15
CA PRO A 95 5.36 5.09 -19.46
C PRO A 95 6.67 4.29 -19.30
N GLU A 96 7.80 4.90 -19.64
CA GLU A 96 9.13 4.29 -19.50
C GLU A 96 9.50 4.09 -18.02
N GLU A 97 9.14 5.02 -17.14
CA GLU A 97 9.35 4.85 -15.69
C GLU A 97 8.48 3.73 -15.12
N VAL A 98 7.24 3.56 -15.62
CA VAL A 98 6.38 2.43 -15.25
C VAL A 98 7.00 1.12 -15.69
N GLN A 99 7.47 1.03 -16.94
CA GLN A 99 8.09 -0.19 -17.45
C GLN A 99 9.35 -0.55 -16.65
N LYS A 100 10.24 0.43 -16.41
CA LYS A 100 11.43 0.25 -15.55
C LYS A 100 11.05 -0.23 -14.15
N PHE A 101 9.96 0.30 -13.59
CA PHE A 101 9.46 -0.16 -12.29
C PHE A 101 8.96 -1.61 -12.37
N LEU A 102 8.19 -1.99 -13.38
CA LEU A 102 7.65 -3.35 -13.53
C LEU A 102 8.77 -4.39 -13.73
N ASP A 103 9.84 -4.01 -14.44
CA ASP A 103 11.02 -4.87 -14.62
C ASP A 103 11.86 -4.97 -13.34
N GLY A 104 12.03 -3.85 -12.62
CA GLY A 104 12.88 -3.77 -11.43
C GLY A 104 12.22 -4.26 -10.14
N ALA A 105 10.92 -4.11 -9.98
CA ALA A 105 10.20 -4.47 -8.74
C ALA A 105 10.38 -5.94 -8.35
N PRO A 106 10.24 -6.92 -9.27
CA PRO A 106 10.51 -8.32 -8.96
C PRO A 106 11.95 -8.59 -8.47
N MET A 107 12.94 -7.82 -8.94
CA MET A 107 14.33 -7.98 -8.50
C MET A 107 14.52 -7.54 -7.05
N VAL A 108 13.94 -6.39 -6.68
CA VAL A 108 13.96 -5.90 -5.29
C VAL A 108 13.22 -6.87 -4.37
N GLU A 109 12.03 -7.31 -4.77
CA GLU A 109 11.22 -8.24 -3.99
C GLU A 109 11.89 -9.61 -3.84
N ARG A 110 12.62 -10.08 -4.87
CA ARG A 110 13.45 -11.28 -4.76
C ARG A 110 14.50 -11.12 -3.67
N GLY A 111 15.25 -10.01 -3.67
CA GLY A 111 16.22 -9.72 -2.61
C GLY A 111 15.59 -9.65 -1.21
N MET A 112 14.36 -9.14 -1.10
CA MET A 112 13.60 -9.17 0.15
C MET A 112 13.32 -10.60 0.62
N VAL A 113 12.77 -11.45 -0.26
CA VAL A 113 12.42 -12.84 0.06
C VAL A 113 13.66 -13.67 0.36
N GLU A 114 14.73 -13.53 -0.42
CA GLU A 114 16.02 -14.19 -0.19
C GLU A 114 16.64 -13.78 1.14
N SER A 115 16.42 -12.54 1.60
CA SER A 115 16.83 -12.13 2.94
C SER A 115 16.01 -12.79 4.06
N GLY A 116 14.92 -13.49 3.75
CA GLY A 116 13.99 -14.10 4.71
C GLY A 116 12.78 -13.24 5.07
N ILE A 117 12.43 -12.24 4.25
CA ILE A 117 11.16 -11.51 4.40
C ILE A 117 10.02 -12.34 3.80
N ILE A 118 9.00 -12.60 4.61
CA ILE A 118 7.71 -13.13 4.14
C ILE A 118 6.94 -11.96 3.53
N LEU A 119 6.92 -11.89 2.20
CA LEU A 119 6.22 -10.85 1.43
C LEU A 119 4.83 -11.33 1.02
N LEU A 120 3.79 -10.65 1.50
CA LEU A 120 2.40 -10.88 1.13
C LEU A 120 1.86 -9.66 0.39
N LYS A 121 1.32 -9.86 -0.81
CA LYS A 121 0.79 -8.78 -1.66
C LYS A 121 -0.69 -9.01 -1.93
N TYR A 122 -1.54 -8.12 -1.44
CA TYR A 122 -2.98 -8.18 -1.59
C TYR A 122 -3.46 -7.07 -2.50
N TRP A 123 -4.24 -7.44 -3.52
CA TRP A 123 -5.02 -6.51 -4.32
C TRP A 123 -6.49 -6.63 -3.93
N LEU A 124 -7.07 -5.55 -3.41
CA LEU A 124 -8.49 -5.48 -3.11
C LEU A 124 -9.24 -4.92 -4.32
N GLU A 125 -9.96 -5.80 -5.01
CA GLU A 125 -10.86 -5.42 -6.10
C GLU A 125 -12.23 -5.00 -5.56
N VAL A 126 -12.88 -4.11 -6.28
CA VAL A 126 -14.25 -3.69 -6.04
C VAL A 126 -14.93 -3.52 -7.39
N SER A 127 -16.23 -3.74 -7.50
CA SER A 127 -16.94 -3.42 -8.74
C SER A 127 -17.10 -1.90 -8.90
N PRO A 128 -17.26 -1.38 -10.13
CA PRO A 128 -17.52 0.05 -10.34
C PRO A 128 -18.75 0.52 -9.56
N GLN A 129 -19.80 -0.30 -9.53
CA GLN A 129 -21.05 0.00 -8.82
C GLN A 129 -20.82 0.10 -7.31
N GLU A 130 -20.03 -0.79 -6.72
CA GLU A 130 -19.72 -0.73 -5.29
C GLU A 130 -18.74 0.40 -4.96
N GLN A 131 -17.83 0.76 -5.88
CA GLN A 131 -16.99 1.94 -5.73
C GLN A 131 -17.84 3.21 -5.69
N GLU A 132 -18.76 3.38 -6.66
CA GLU A 132 -19.68 4.52 -6.73
C GLU A 132 -20.53 4.63 -5.46
N ARG A 133 -21.17 3.52 -5.06
CA ARG A 133 -21.97 3.47 -3.83
C ARG A 133 -21.18 3.92 -2.60
N ARG A 134 -19.92 3.46 -2.46
CA ARG A 134 -19.04 3.86 -1.36
C ARG A 134 -18.57 5.31 -1.44
N LEU A 135 -18.49 5.90 -2.62
CA LEU A 135 -18.17 7.33 -2.78
C LEU A 135 -19.35 8.18 -2.31
N TRP A 136 -20.58 7.86 -2.74
CA TRP A 136 -21.80 8.53 -2.27
C TRP A 136 -21.97 8.39 -0.74
N ASP A 137 -21.82 7.19 -0.18
CA ASP A 137 -21.87 6.96 1.27
C ASP A 137 -20.89 7.84 2.08
N ARG A 138 -19.77 8.29 1.48
CA ARG A 138 -18.79 9.17 2.14
C ARG A 138 -19.19 10.63 2.09
N ILE A 139 -19.88 11.06 1.02
CA ILE A 139 -20.40 12.41 0.88
C ILE A 139 -21.49 12.63 1.94
N ASP A 140 -22.34 11.63 2.14
CA ASP A 140 -23.48 11.72 3.05
C ASP A 140 -23.13 11.42 4.53
N ASP A 141 -21.94 10.87 4.82
CA ASP A 141 -21.47 10.60 6.19
C ASP A 141 -20.37 11.60 6.61
N GLY A 142 -20.76 12.58 7.45
CA GLY A 142 -19.86 13.60 8.00
C GLY A 142 -18.58 13.08 8.66
N ARG A 143 -18.56 11.81 9.13
CA ARG A 143 -17.38 11.18 9.75
C ARG A 143 -16.38 10.61 8.74
N LYS A 144 -16.78 10.53 7.46
CA LYS A 144 -16.01 9.92 6.36
C LYS A 144 -15.60 10.92 5.28
N ILE A 145 -16.08 12.16 5.33
CA ILE A 145 -15.76 13.23 4.35
C ILE A 145 -14.25 13.39 4.16
N TRP A 146 -13.44 13.29 5.22
CA TRP A 146 -11.98 13.40 5.14
C TRP A 146 -11.31 12.33 4.27
N LYS A 147 -12.02 11.24 3.92
CA LYS A 147 -11.54 10.19 3.01
C LYS A 147 -11.79 10.50 1.54
N LEU A 148 -12.43 11.63 1.23
CA LEU A 148 -12.62 12.11 -0.12
C LEU A 148 -11.48 13.05 -0.50
N SER A 149 -10.87 12.79 -1.64
CA SER A 149 -9.87 13.63 -2.27
C SER A 149 -10.32 14.00 -3.69
N PRO A 150 -9.81 15.11 -4.26
CA PRO A 150 -10.01 15.41 -5.68
C PRO A 150 -9.53 14.29 -6.61
N MET A 151 -8.67 13.39 -6.12
CA MET A 151 -8.16 12.24 -6.85
C MET A 151 -9.20 11.13 -6.99
N ASP A 152 -10.06 10.92 -5.98
CA ASP A 152 -11.10 9.89 -6.01
C ASP A 152 -12.13 10.14 -7.13
N ILE A 153 -12.44 11.42 -7.41
CA ILE A 153 -13.35 11.80 -8.51
C ILE A 153 -12.68 11.57 -9.88
N LYS A 154 -11.40 11.90 -9.98
CA LYS A 154 -10.63 11.71 -11.23
C LYS A 154 -10.41 10.23 -11.53
N SER A 155 -10.15 9.41 -10.51
CA SER A 155 -9.93 7.96 -10.68
C SER A 155 -11.22 7.22 -11.07
N PHE A 156 -12.39 7.67 -10.60
CA PHE A 156 -13.68 7.14 -11.04
C PHE A 156 -13.89 7.29 -12.56
N ASN A 157 -13.53 8.44 -13.13
CA ASN A 157 -13.66 8.70 -14.57
C ASN A 157 -12.64 7.94 -15.45
N ARG A 158 -11.67 7.25 -14.84
CA ARG A 158 -10.58 6.53 -15.52
C ARG A 158 -10.61 5.04 -15.19
N TRP A 159 -11.80 4.46 -15.08
CA TRP A 159 -11.96 3.07 -14.60
C TRP A 159 -11.25 2.03 -15.47
N ASP A 160 -11.29 2.21 -16.79
CA ASP A 160 -10.76 1.30 -17.83
C ASP A 160 -9.33 1.66 -18.29
N GLU A 161 -8.74 2.76 -17.78
CA GLU A 161 -7.36 3.20 -18.08
C GLU A 161 -6.31 2.58 -17.15
#